data_AF-A0A3A5MYT1-F1
#
_entry.id   AF-A0A3A5MYT1-F1
#
_cell.length_a   1.000
_cell.length_b   1.000
_cell.length_c   1.000
_cell.angle_alpha   90.00
_cell.angle_beta   90.00
_cell.angle_gamma   90.00
#
_symmetry.space_group_name_H-M   'P 1'
#
loop_
_entity.id
_entity.type
_entity.pdbx_description
1 polymer ?
#
loop_
_entity_poly.entity_id
_entity_poly.type
_entity_poly.pdbx_seq_one_letter_code
_entity_poly.pdbx_strand_id
1 'polypeptide(L)'
;MINMDDWARIRQLFSTGQHSKREIGRVVGVSRGTVDRALEADRLPKYHRATTGSSFDAYAAQVRVLLATTPTMPASVLAERVGWSGSASMFRDKVAAIRPEYVPPDPADRLVHEPGKQVQCDLWFPHEPLPLGHDQEGMPPVLVMTSTFSGFFQAQMLPSRSTPGLLGGMRSLLQTAGVVPQRLVWDNETGIGKGKLTAPAAAFAGTLGTEIHLLMARDPESKGMVERRNKFFRSSFMPSRQFASPMDFNDQLTDWLPRANARHSRSRRARPMDLIERDRAAMRPLSPVAPDVLFRNTVRLPWDYYVRVLSNGYSVAPAMIGRLVDVTASLDTINVTHNGVNVTSHEREWARALTVTDPNHVAEADVLRRQFQSVKRQDRPLSKVAFVETANLASYDTLFGVDMSPDLTDMDVFS
;
A
#
# COMPACT_ATOMS: atom_id res chain seq x y z
N MET A 1 18.65 33.87 -25.32
CA MET A 1 17.54 33.90 -24.34
C MET A 1 18.16 34.37 -23.04
N ILE A 2 17.56 35.35 -22.36
CA ILE A 2 18.13 35.91 -21.12
C ILE A 2 17.55 35.13 -19.95
N ASN A 3 18.37 34.64 -19.02
CA ASN A 3 17.86 34.00 -17.80
C ASN A 3 17.27 35.06 -16.83
N MET A 4 16.47 34.64 -15.86
CA MET A 4 15.82 35.52 -14.87
C MET A 4 16.84 36.40 -14.11
N ASP A 5 17.97 35.81 -13.75
CA ASP A 5 19.04 36.50 -13.03
C ASP A 5 19.70 37.58 -13.90
N ASP A 6 19.92 37.28 -15.18
CA ASP A 6 20.49 38.23 -16.14
C ASP A 6 19.53 39.40 -16.42
N TRP A 7 18.21 39.15 -16.51
CA TRP A 7 17.21 40.21 -16.71
C TRP A 7 17.14 41.16 -15.50
N ALA A 8 17.13 40.61 -14.29
CA ALA A 8 17.16 41.41 -13.05
C ALA A 8 18.46 42.21 -12.94
N ARG A 9 19.60 41.59 -13.26
CA ARG A 9 20.93 42.22 -13.25
C ARG A 9 21.01 43.39 -14.24
N ILE A 10 20.46 43.24 -15.45
CA ILE A 10 20.43 44.31 -16.46
C ILE A 10 19.64 45.53 -15.95
N ARG A 11 18.47 45.32 -15.35
CA ARG A 11 17.64 46.43 -14.84
C ARG A 11 18.26 47.09 -13.62
N GLN A 12 18.86 46.31 -12.73
CA GLN A 12 19.62 46.83 -11.60
C GLN A 12 20.77 47.73 -12.08
N LEU A 13 21.62 47.24 -12.98
CA LEU A 13 22.77 47.99 -13.52
C LEU A 13 22.36 49.22 -14.35
N PHE A 14 21.18 49.19 -14.99
CA PHE A 14 20.66 50.37 -15.69
C PHE A 14 20.08 51.41 -14.73
N SER A 15 19.45 50.97 -13.63
CA SER A 15 18.85 51.86 -12.63
C SER A 15 19.86 52.70 -11.84
N THR A 16 21.12 52.26 -11.75
CA THR A 16 22.19 53.03 -11.09
C THR A 16 22.68 54.22 -11.93
N GLY A 17 22.36 54.26 -13.24
CA GLY A 17 22.75 55.35 -14.15
C GLY A 17 24.25 55.43 -14.48
N GLN A 18 25.06 54.51 -13.95
CA GLN A 18 26.52 54.55 -14.03
C GLN A 18 27.11 53.80 -15.24
N HIS A 19 26.30 53.01 -15.95
CA HIS A 19 26.77 52.18 -17.06
C HIS A 19 25.96 52.43 -18.33
N SER A 20 26.66 52.51 -19.47
CA SER A 20 25.98 52.57 -20.77
C SER A 20 25.35 51.22 -21.12
N LYS A 21 24.26 51.20 -21.91
CA LYS A 21 23.60 49.94 -22.32
C LYS A 21 24.54 48.94 -23.00
N ARG A 22 25.57 49.43 -23.70
CA ARG A 22 26.59 48.60 -24.36
C ARG A 22 27.53 47.94 -23.35
N GLU A 23 27.80 48.62 -22.25
CA GLU A 23 28.66 48.18 -21.17
C GLU A 23 27.94 47.16 -20.28
N ILE A 24 26.66 47.40 -19.98
CA ILE A 24 25.78 46.44 -19.31
C ILE A 24 25.72 45.11 -20.10
N GLY A 25 25.63 45.18 -21.42
CA GLY A 25 25.67 44.00 -22.28
C GLY A 25 26.97 43.21 -22.16
N ARG A 26 28.12 43.89 -22.04
CA ARG A 26 29.41 43.22 -21.80
C ARG A 26 29.49 42.57 -20.42
N VAL A 27 29.02 43.26 -19.37
CA VAL A 27 29.07 42.78 -17.98
C VAL A 27 28.18 41.56 -17.76
N VAL A 28 27.00 41.54 -18.39
CA VAL A 28 26.03 40.44 -18.27
C VAL A 28 26.24 39.36 -19.34
N GLY A 29 27.10 39.60 -20.34
CA GLY A 29 27.39 38.63 -21.40
C GLY A 29 26.30 38.52 -22.48
N VAL A 30 25.52 39.57 -22.71
CA VAL A 30 24.42 39.61 -23.69
C VAL A 30 24.57 40.74 -24.70
N SER A 31 23.98 40.57 -25.90
CA SER A 31 24.05 41.60 -26.95
C SER A 31 23.38 42.91 -26.54
N ARG A 32 23.82 44.06 -27.08
CA ARG A 32 23.17 45.36 -26.85
C ARG A 32 21.66 45.34 -27.16
N GLY A 33 21.26 44.71 -28.27
CA GLY A 33 19.84 44.57 -28.63
C GLY A 33 19.05 43.66 -27.69
N THR A 34 19.74 42.85 -26.90
CA THR A 34 19.15 42.04 -25.83
C THR A 34 18.94 42.88 -24.55
N VAL A 35 19.86 43.80 -24.26
CA VAL A 35 19.72 44.80 -23.18
C VAL A 35 18.57 45.76 -23.48
N ASP A 36 18.47 46.28 -24.71
CA ASP A 36 17.38 47.19 -25.10
C ASP A 36 16.00 46.52 -24.91
N ARG A 37 15.83 45.29 -25.40
CA ARG A 37 14.58 44.51 -25.20
C ARG A 37 14.29 44.18 -23.74
N ALA A 38 15.31 43.97 -22.92
CA ALA A 38 15.13 43.70 -21.49
C ALA A 38 14.66 44.94 -20.72
N LEU A 39 15.10 46.13 -21.14
CA LEU A 39 14.72 47.41 -20.54
C LEU A 39 13.33 47.90 -20.99
N GLU A 40 12.94 47.63 -22.24
CA GLU A 40 11.61 47.97 -22.78
C GLU A 40 10.48 47.09 -22.21
N ALA A 41 10.79 45.87 -21.77
CA ALA A 41 9.78 44.95 -21.25
C ALA A 41 9.45 45.24 -19.77
N ASP A 42 8.35 45.94 -19.46
CA ASP A 42 7.91 46.24 -18.08
C ASP A 42 7.60 45.02 -17.20
N ARG A 43 7.42 43.83 -17.79
CA ARG A 43 7.25 42.57 -17.07
C ARG A 43 8.05 41.47 -17.76
N LEU A 44 8.34 40.39 -17.02
CA LEU A 44 9.09 39.24 -17.54
C LEU A 44 8.60 38.84 -18.94
N PRO A 45 9.50 38.63 -19.92
CA PRO A 45 9.14 38.01 -21.18
C PRO A 45 8.72 36.55 -20.91
N LYS A 46 7.42 36.31 -20.68
CA LYS A 46 6.88 34.96 -20.64
C LYS A 46 6.94 34.40 -22.06
N TYR A 47 7.62 33.26 -22.21
CA TYR A 47 7.61 32.50 -23.45
C TYR A 47 6.17 32.05 -23.75
N HIS A 48 5.54 32.69 -24.73
CA HIS A 48 4.34 32.18 -25.37
C HIS A 48 4.76 31.48 -26.65
N ARG A 49 4.81 30.14 -26.61
CA ARG A 49 4.74 29.38 -27.86
C ARG A 49 3.35 29.61 -28.43
N ALA A 50 3.24 30.23 -29.60
CA ALA A 50 2.01 30.13 -30.37
C ALA A 50 1.73 28.64 -30.55
N THR A 51 0.58 28.15 -30.07
CA THR A 51 0.19 26.76 -30.25
C THR A 51 0.16 26.48 -31.74
N THR A 52 1.17 25.76 -32.23
CA THR A 52 1.15 25.21 -33.57
C THR A 52 -0.07 24.30 -33.62
N GLY A 53 -0.96 24.52 -34.60
CA GLY A 53 -2.20 23.77 -34.74
C GLY A 53 -1.95 22.27 -34.64
N SER A 54 -2.86 21.56 -33.96
CA SER A 54 -2.81 20.11 -33.89
C SER A 54 -3.22 19.54 -35.24
N SER A 55 -2.67 18.40 -35.64
CA SER A 55 -3.19 17.65 -36.80
C SER A 55 -4.67 17.27 -36.64
N PHE A 56 -5.19 17.28 -35.42
CA PHE A 56 -6.62 17.13 -35.12
C PHE A 56 -7.48 18.31 -35.62
N ASP A 57 -6.93 19.52 -35.74
CA ASP A 57 -7.71 20.73 -36.01
C ASP A 57 -8.42 20.66 -37.38
N ALA A 58 -7.82 19.98 -38.35
CA ALA A 58 -8.44 19.72 -39.67
C ALA A 58 -9.70 18.84 -39.58
N TYR A 59 -9.82 18.00 -38.55
CA TYR A 59 -10.91 17.05 -38.35
C TYR A 59 -11.90 17.51 -37.28
N ALA A 60 -11.55 18.53 -36.49
CA ALA A 60 -12.31 18.98 -35.34
C ALA A 60 -13.77 19.32 -35.70
N ALA A 61 -14.01 19.98 -36.83
CA ALA A 61 -15.36 20.33 -37.28
C ALA A 61 -16.23 19.10 -37.56
N GLN A 62 -15.69 18.09 -38.25
CA GLN A 62 -16.43 16.85 -38.57
C GLN A 62 -16.70 16.02 -37.31
N VAL A 63 -15.72 15.94 -36.40
CA VAL A 63 -15.90 15.26 -35.11
C VAL A 63 -17.00 15.95 -34.29
N ARG A 64 -17.04 17.28 -34.29
CA ARG A 64 -18.09 18.07 -33.61
C ARG A 64 -19.48 17.82 -34.19
N VAL A 65 -19.63 17.69 -35.51
CA VAL A 65 -20.90 17.30 -36.16
C VAL A 65 -21.35 15.91 -35.70
N LEU A 66 -20.44 14.93 -35.68
CA LEU A 66 -20.76 13.57 -35.23
C LEU A 66 -21.12 13.52 -33.73
N LEU A 67 -20.44 14.31 -32.89
CA LEU A 67 -20.76 14.41 -31.46
C LEU A 67 -22.07 15.15 -31.20
N ALA A 68 -22.44 16.13 -32.02
CA ALA A 68 -23.74 16.79 -31.92
C ALA A 68 -24.91 15.82 -32.16
N THR A 69 -24.74 14.88 -33.10
CA THR A 69 -25.75 13.85 -33.39
C THR A 69 -25.69 12.68 -32.41
N THR A 70 -24.50 12.30 -31.93
CA THR A 70 -24.30 11.15 -31.04
C THR A 70 -23.16 11.42 -30.05
N PRO A 71 -23.44 12.09 -28.92
CA PRO A 71 -22.42 12.50 -27.93
C PRO A 71 -21.63 11.34 -27.33
N THR A 72 -22.22 10.14 -27.31
CA THR A 72 -21.64 8.92 -26.74
C THR A 72 -20.80 8.11 -27.73
N MET A 73 -20.70 8.51 -29.00
CA MET A 73 -19.99 7.75 -30.04
C MET A 73 -18.54 7.45 -29.64
N PRO A 74 -18.06 6.19 -29.68
CA PRO A 74 -16.68 5.87 -29.29
C PRO A 74 -15.64 6.63 -30.14
N ALA A 75 -14.53 7.03 -29.51
CA ALA A 75 -13.47 7.78 -30.19
C ALA A 75 -12.81 7.00 -31.34
N SER A 76 -12.79 5.66 -31.26
CA SER A 76 -12.34 4.80 -32.36
C SER A 76 -13.24 4.90 -33.59
N VAL A 77 -14.56 4.90 -33.39
CA VAL A 77 -15.55 5.04 -34.47
C VAL A 77 -15.53 6.46 -35.05
N LEU A 78 -15.32 7.48 -34.20
CA LEU A 78 -15.11 8.86 -34.66
C LEU A 78 -13.86 8.96 -35.55
N ALA A 79 -12.75 8.33 -35.15
CA ALA A 79 -11.50 8.31 -35.93
C ALA A 79 -11.72 7.64 -37.30
N GLU A 80 -12.41 6.51 -37.35
CA GLU A 80 -12.75 5.82 -38.59
C GLU A 80 -13.61 6.71 -39.52
N ARG A 81 -14.68 7.30 -38.98
CA ARG A 81 -15.64 8.11 -39.77
C ARG A 81 -15.06 9.39 -40.34
N VAL A 82 -14.09 10.00 -39.66
CA VAL A 82 -13.40 11.20 -40.15
C VAL A 82 -12.13 10.88 -40.94
N GLY A 83 -11.81 9.59 -41.14
CA GLY A 83 -10.62 9.16 -41.88
C GLY A 83 -9.30 9.52 -41.18
N TRP A 84 -9.27 9.47 -39.85
CA TRP A 84 -8.08 9.79 -39.07
C TRP A 84 -7.01 8.69 -39.18
N SER A 85 -5.82 9.06 -39.65
CA SER A 85 -4.66 8.17 -39.81
C SER A 85 -3.53 8.41 -38.81
N GLY A 86 -3.71 9.33 -37.86
CA GLY A 86 -2.69 9.68 -36.86
C GLY A 86 -2.79 8.87 -35.55
N SER A 87 -2.11 9.34 -34.50
CA SER A 87 -2.10 8.66 -33.20
C SER A 87 -3.49 8.52 -32.58
N ALA A 88 -3.89 7.27 -32.28
CA ALA A 88 -5.17 6.96 -31.63
C ALA A 88 -5.27 7.52 -30.20
N SER A 89 -4.15 7.63 -29.48
CA SER A 89 -4.15 8.23 -28.13
C SER A 89 -4.42 9.73 -28.21
N MET A 90 -3.73 10.43 -29.11
CA MET A 90 -3.93 11.88 -29.28
C MET A 90 -5.35 12.20 -29.71
N PHE A 91 -5.92 11.42 -30.64
CA PHE A 91 -7.31 11.58 -31.07
C PHE A 91 -8.28 11.34 -29.91
N ARG A 92 -8.07 10.30 -29.09
CA ARG A 92 -8.88 10.06 -27.87
C ARG A 92 -8.81 11.22 -26.90
N ASP A 93 -7.63 11.78 -26.66
CA ASP A 93 -7.44 12.90 -25.74
C ASP A 93 -8.14 14.18 -26.24
N LYS A 94 -8.04 14.46 -27.55
CA LYS A 94 -8.72 15.60 -28.19
C LYS A 94 -10.25 15.45 -28.18
N VAL A 95 -10.75 14.25 -28.51
CA VAL A 95 -12.19 13.93 -28.43
C VAL A 95 -12.69 14.04 -27.00
N ALA A 96 -11.93 13.56 -26.01
CA ALA A 96 -12.29 13.65 -24.60
C ALA A 96 -12.39 15.12 -24.12
N ALA A 97 -11.59 16.03 -24.68
CA ALA A 97 -11.64 17.44 -24.34
C ALA A 97 -12.90 18.16 -24.90
N ILE A 98 -13.33 17.83 -26.12
CA ILE A 98 -14.48 18.50 -26.77
C ILE A 98 -15.83 17.84 -26.46
N ARG A 99 -15.85 16.54 -26.14
CA ARG A 99 -17.09 15.78 -25.90
C ARG A 99 -18.01 16.37 -24.82
N PRO A 100 -17.49 16.91 -23.68
CA PRO A 100 -18.35 17.52 -22.67
C PRO A 100 -19.21 18.68 -23.17
N GLU A 101 -18.83 19.34 -24.27
CA GLU A 101 -19.64 20.40 -24.90
C GLU A 101 -20.93 19.89 -25.55
N TYR A 102 -21.01 18.58 -25.85
CA TYR A 102 -22.11 17.95 -26.58
C TYR A 102 -22.92 16.97 -25.73
N VAL A 103 -22.40 16.55 -24.59
CA VAL A 103 -23.14 15.69 -23.66
C VAL A 103 -24.13 16.57 -22.91
N PRO A 104 -25.43 16.21 -22.83
CA PRO A 104 -26.38 16.93 -22.01
C PRO A 104 -25.82 17.15 -20.60
N PRO A 105 -25.95 18.35 -20.00
CA PRO A 105 -25.51 18.59 -18.64
C PRO A 105 -26.13 17.55 -17.73
N ASP A 106 -25.31 16.83 -16.96
CA ASP A 106 -25.78 15.92 -15.93
C ASP A 106 -26.25 16.78 -14.74
N PRO A 107 -27.57 16.88 -14.48
CA PRO A 107 -28.05 17.69 -13.38
C PRO A 107 -27.65 17.03 -12.06
N ALA A 108 -26.73 17.65 -11.32
CA ALA A 108 -26.42 17.24 -9.97
C ALA A 108 -27.48 17.80 -9.01
N ASP A 109 -28.24 16.93 -8.35
CA ASP A 109 -29.15 17.32 -7.28
C ASP A 109 -28.39 18.01 -6.15
N ARG A 110 -29.04 18.93 -5.45
CA ARG A 110 -28.51 19.50 -4.22
C ARG A 110 -28.53 18.42 -3.13
N LEU A 111 -27.41 17.73 -2.96
CA LEU A 111 -27.23 16.68 -1.96
C LEU A 111 -27.54 17.23 -0.55
N VAL A 112 -28.59 16.68 0.07
CA VAL A 112 -28.94 16.94 1.46
C VAL A 112 -28.26 15.87 2.30
N HIS A 113 -27.29 16.26 3.12
CA HIS A 113 -26.66 15.37 4.08
C HIS A 113 -27.50 15.32 5.35
N GLU A 114 -28.24 14.23 5.53
CA GLU A 114 -29.04 14.01 6.74
C GLU A 114 -28.16 13.51 7.91
N PRO A 115 -28.46 13.88 9.17
CA PRO A 115 -27.79 13.34 10.34
C PRO A 115 -27.80 11.80 10.37
N GLY A 116 -26.69 11.20 10.79
CA GLY A 116 -26.54 9.75 10.99
C GLY A 116 -26.54 8.91 9.71
N LYS A 117 -26.77 9.52 8.55
CA LYS A 117 -26.95 8.80 7.28
C LYS A 117 -25.64 8.31 6.70
N GLN A 118 -24.64 9.18 6.58
CA GLN A 118 -23.48 8.90 5.73
C GLN A 118 -22.16 9.36 6.33
N VAL A 119 -21.18 8.46 6.29
CA VAL A 119 -19.77 8.73 6.59
C VAL A 119 -18.93 8.37 5.37
N GLN A 120 -18.15 9.32 4.88
CA GLN A 120 -17.14 9.11 3.84
C GLN A 120 -15.89 8.49 4.47
N CYS A 121 -15.38 7.44 3.85
CA CYS A 121 -14.14 6.77 4.19
C CYS A 121 -13.10 7.00 3.10
N ASP A 122 -11.98 7.61 3.47
CA ASP A 122 -10.89 7.92 2.55
C ASP A 122 -9.56 7.43 3.13
N LEU A 123 -8.57 7.26 2.25
CA LEU A 123 -7.18 7.01 2.64
C LEU A 123 -6.33 8.25 2.36
N TRP A 124 -5.72 8.77 3.42
CA TRP A 124 -4.68 9.78 3.31
C TRP A 124 -3.31 9.12 3.48
N PHE A 125 -2.31 9.61 2.76
CA PHE A 125 -0.93 9.13 2.88
C PHE A 125 -0.05 10.30 3.35
N PRO A 126 0.77 10.11 4.38
CA PRO A 126 1.83 11.05 4.73
C PRO A 126 2.68 11.38 3.50
N HIS A 127 3.11 12.63 3.39
CA HIS A 127 3.94 13.09 2.27
C HIS A 127 5.44 13.05 2.59
N GLU A 128 5.76 12.77 3.85
CA GLU A 128 7.11 12.52 4.34
C GLU A 128 7.11 11.09 4.90
N PRO A 129 8.18 10.32 4.67
CA PRO A 129 8.28 8.98 5.23
C PRO A 129 8.45 9.05 6.75
N LEU A 130 7.89 8.08 7.46
CA LEU A 130 8.07 7.90 8.89
C LEU A 130 8.84 6.60 9.18
N PRO A 131 9.59 6.54 10.29
CA PRO A 131 10.21 5.31 10.76
C PRO A 131 9.15 4.23 11.00
N LEU A 132 9.39 3.03 10.48
CA LEU A 132 8.54 1.84 10.64
C LEU A 132 9.19 0.79 11.56
N GLY A 133 10.35 1.11 12.14
CA GLY A 133 11.21 0.16 12.86
C GLY A 133 12.21 -0.53 11.93
N HIS A 134 13.24 -1.16 12.51
CA HIS A 134 14.26 -1.94 11.79
C HIS A 134 14.92 -1.20 10.60
N ASP A 135 15.27 0.07 10.80
CA ASP A 135 15.88 0.96 9.77
C ASP A 135 15.06 1.08 8.48
N GLN A 136 13.75 0.81 8.55
CA GLN A 136 12.82 1.02 7.45
C GLN A 136 12.00 2.28 7.67
N GLU A 137 11.72 2.97 6.58
CA GLU A 137 10.80 4.10 6.55
C GLU A 137 9.71 3.88 5.51
N GLY A 138 8.56 4.53 5.67
CA GLY A 138 7.51 4.48 4.67
C GLY A 138 6.37 5.44 4.94
N MET A 139 5.33 5.33 4.11
CA MET A 139 4.15 6.19 4.17
C MET A 139 2.89 5.32 4.30
N PRO A 140 2.62 4.72 5.48
CA PRO A 140 1.45 3.88 5.67
C PRO A 140 0.15 4.67 5.47
N PRO A 141 -0.92 4.00 5.02
CA PRO A 141 -2.22 4.63 4.84
C PRO A 141 -2.80 5.07 6.18
N VAL A 142 -3.42 6.25 6.20
CA VAL A 142 -4.26 6.73 7.30
C VAL A 142 -5.70 6.66 6.83
N LEU A 143 -6.49 5.81 7.49
CA LEU A 143 -7.92 5.77 7.29
C LEU A 143 -8.54 7.01 7.92
N VAL A 144 -9.36 7.73 7.15
CA VAL A 144 -10.10 8.90 7.61
C VAL A 144 -11.59 8.63 7.41
N MET A 145 -12.37 8.74 8.47
CA MET A 145 -13.82 8.62 8.44
C MET A 145 -14.46 9.97 8.75
N THR A 146 -15.11 10.60 7.77
CA THR A 146 -15.74 11.93 7.87
C THR A 146 -17.24 11.82 7.73
N SER A 147 -18.01 12.28 8.72
CA SER A 147 -19.45 12.45 8.56
C SER A 147 -19.76 13.55 7.53
N THR A 148 -20.65 13.26 6.59
CA THR A 148 -21.07 14.25 5.59
C THR A 148 -22.01 15.31 6.18
N PHE A 149 -22.78 14.98 7.22
CA PHE A 149 -23.62 15.95 7.93
C PHE A 149 -22.78 16.90 8.79
N SER A 150 -22.11 16.38 9.81
CA SER A 150 -21.40 17.21 10.81
C SER A 150 -20.04 17.71 10.31
N GLY A 151 -19.41 17.00 9.36
CA GLY A 151 -18.01 17.24 8.98
C GLY A 151 -17.01 16.76 10.03
N PHE A 152 -17.50 16.16 11.12
CA PHE A 152 -16.68 15.56 12.16
C PHE A 152 -15.94 14.38 11.56
N PHE A 153 -14.70 14.21 11.96
CA PHE A 153 -13.88 13.14 11.43
C PHE A 153 -13.01 12.51 12.49
N GLN A 154 -12.77 11.23 12.28
CA GLN A 154 -11.80 10.43 13.00
C GLN A 154 -10.77 9.94 12.00
N ALA A 155 -9.58 9.60 12.49
CA ALA A 155 -8.53 9.06 11.65
C ALA A 155 -7.62 8.12 12.43
N GLN A 156 -7.06 7.13 11.76
CA GLN A 156 -6.10 6.18 12.32
C GLN A 156 -5.14 5.72 11.23
N MET A 157 -3.84 5.74 11.51
CA MET A 157 -2.84 5.12 10.66
C MET A 157 -2.94 3.59 10.74
N LEU A 158 -2.90 2.95 9.58
CA LEU A 158 -3.03 1.51 9.43
C LEU A 158 -1.73 0.88 8.89
N PRO A 159 -1.38 -0.34 9.32
CA PRO A 159 -0.18 -1.02 8.85
C PRO A 159 -0.24 -1.42 7.37
N SER A 160 -1.44 -1.57 6.80
CA SER A 160 -1.64 -1.89 5.39
C SER A 160 -3.03 -1.52 4.88
N ARG A 161 -3.12 -1.26 3.58
CA ARG A 161 -4.40 -1.10 2.85
C ARG A 161 -5.05 -2.43 2.44
N SER A 162 -4.64 -3.53 3.05
CA SER A 162 -5.27 -4.84 2.82
C SER A 162 -6.68 -4.86 3.41
N THR A 163 -7.56 -5.72 2.90
CA THR A 163 -8.93 -5.84 3.42
C THR A 163 -8.99 -5.98 4.95
N PRO A 164 -8.24 -6.88 5.61
CA PRO A 164 -8.24 -6.95 7.08
C PRO A 164 -7.79 -5.66 7.77
N GLY A 165 -6.80 -4.96 7.20
CA GLY A 165 -6.32 -3.69 7.73
C GLY A 165 -7.39 -2.60 7.65
N LEU A 166 -8.07 -2.48 6.51
CA LEU A 166 -9.14 -1.49 6.31
C LEU A 166 -10.37 -1.78 7.17
N LEU A 167 -10.82 -3.04 7.22
CA LEU A 167 -11.95 -3.44 8.04
C LEU A 167 -11.64 -3.30 9.54
N GLY A 168 -10.43 -3.67 9.96
CA GLY A 168 -9.95 -3.47 11.33
C GLY A 168 -9.91 -2.00 11.72
N GLY A 169 -9.41 -1.13 10.84
CA GLY A 169 -9.40 0.31 11.03
C GLY A 169 -10.82 0.90 11.15
N MET A 170 -11.73 0.52 10.25
CA MET A 170 -13.12 0.96 10.34
C MET A 170 -13.78 0.50 11.63
N ARG A 171 -13.58 -0.77 12.04
CA ARG A 171 -14.07 -1.29 13.31
C ARG A 171 -13.57 -0.46 14.49
N SER A 172 -12.27 -0.20 14.55
CA SER A 172 -11.63 0.60 15.60
C SER A 172 -12.26 2.00 15.70
N LEU A 173 -12.37 2.70 14.57
CA LEU A 173 -12.95 4.05 14.54
C LEU A 173 -14.45 4.08 14.88
N LEU A 174 -15.21 3.05 14.48
CA LEU A 174 -16.62 2.92 14.86
C LEU A 174 -16.78 2.61 16.35
N GLN A 175 -15.89 1.80 16.92
CA GLN A 175 -15.86 1.53 18.36
C GLN A 175 -15.62 2.81 19.17
N THR A 176 -14.65 3.63 18.76
CA THR A 176 -14.40 4.95 19.37
C THR A 176 -15.59 5.89 19.22
N ALA A 177 -16.33 5.81 18.11
CA ALA A 177 -17.53 6.61 17.92
C ALA A 177 -18.70 6.18 18.82
N GLY A 178 -18.76 4.90 19.21
CA GLY A 178 -19.88 4.31 19.96
C GLY A 178 -21.13 4.04 19.12
N VAL A 179 -21.11 4.35 17.82
CA VAL A 179 -22.26 4.30 16.92
C VAL A 179 -21.87 3.92 15.50
N VAL A 180 -22.85 3.47 14.71
CA VAL A 180 -22.69 3.04 13.31
C VAL A 180 -23.60 3.88 12.40
N PRO A 181 -23.05 4.54 11.35
CA PRO A 181 -23.88 5.28 10.38
C PRO A 181 -24.73 4.33 9.54
N GLN A 182 -25.75 4.84 8.86
CA GLN A 182 -26.55 4.02 7.95
C GLN A 182 -25.74 3.57 6.72
N ARG A 183 -24.80 4.41 6.26
CA ARG A 183 -23.99 4.19 5.07
C ARG A 183 -22.54 4.63 5.29
N LEU A 184 -21.61 3.75 4.93
CA LEU A 184 -20.19 4.02 4.75
C LEU A 184 -19.93 4.17 3.25
N VAL A 185 -19.39 5.30 2.83
CA VAL A 185 -19.08 5.56 1.43
C VAL A 185 -17.59 5.45 1.21
N TRP A 186 -17.21 4.69 0.20
CA TRP A 186 -15.82 4.49 -0.19
C TRP A 186 -15.64 4.86 -1.66
N ASP A 187 -14.49 5.41 -1.99
CA ASP A 187 -13.99 5.38 -3.36
C ASP A 187 -13.71 3.92 -3.79
N ASN A 188 -13.36 3.68 -5.06
CA ASN A 188 -13.03 2.35 -5.59
C ASN A 188 -11.69 1.77 -5.03
N GLU A 189 -11.62 1.62 -3.70
CA GLU A 189 -10.49 1.06 -2.96
C GLU A 189 -10.49 -0.46 -3.04
N THR A 190 -9.38 -1.02 -3.54
CA THR A 190 -9.21 -2.46 -3.78
C THR A 190 -9.52 -3.34 -2.58
N GLY A 191 -9.14 -2.91 -1.38
CA GLY A 191 -9.36 -3.67 -0.15
C GLY A 191 -10.83 -3.74 0.27
N ILE A 192 -11.69 -2.84 -0.22
CA ILE A 192 -13.13 -2.82 0.08
C ILE A 192 -13.92 -3.42 -1.08
N GLY A 193 -13.63 -3.00 -2.31
CA GLY A 193 -14.25 -3.48 -3.53
C GLY A 193 -14.09 -2.51 -4.71
N LYS A 194 -14.27 -3.02 -5.93
CA LYS A 194 -14.29 -2.23 -7.18
C LYS A 194 -15.54 -2.59 -7.96
N GLY A 195 -16.53 -1.71 -7.98
CA GLY A 195 -17.88 -1.97 -8.52
C GLY A 195 -18.71 -2.98 -7.71
N LYS A 196 -18.08 -4.00 -7.11
CA LYS A 196 -18.68 -4.93 -6.16
C LYS A 196 -17.81 -5.04 -4.90
N LEU A 197 -18.47 -5.14 -3.74
CA LEU A 197 -17.79 -5.38 -2.46
C LEU A 197 -17.07 -6.72 -2.46
N THR A 198 -15.93 -6.76 -1.78
CA THR A 198 -15.29 -8.02 -1.38
C THR A 198 -16.20 -8.77 -0.39
N ALA A 199 -16.11 -10.11 -0.36
CA ALA A 199 -16.91 -10.91 0.57
C ALA A 199 -16.73 -10.49 2.05
N PRO A 200 -15.50 -10.21 2.55
CA PRO A 200 -15.32 -9.71 3.90
C PRO A 200 -15.96 -8.34 4.15
N ALA A 201 -15.89 -7.41 3.18
CA ALA A 201 -16.54 -6.11 3.32
C ALA A 201 -18.08 -6.21 3.36
N ALA A 202 -18.66 -7.11 2.55
CA ALA A 202 -20.10 -7.38 2.61
C ALA A 202 -20.52 -8.02 3.95
N ALA A 203 -19.74 -8.97 4.47
CA ALA A 203 -19.99 -9.58 5.78
C ALA A 203 -19.86 -8.57 6.94
N PHE A 204 -18.87 -7.68 6.87
CA PHE A 204 -18.68 -6.57 7.79
C PHE A 204 -19.91 -5.65 7.82
N ALA A 205 -20.37 -5.24 6.63
CA ALA A 205 -21.56 -4.41 6.47
C ALA A 205 -22.81 -5.07 7.08
N GLY A 206 -23.03 -6.36 6.78
CA GLY A 206 -24.15 -7.13 7.31
C GLY A 206 -24.12 -7.28 8.84
N THR A 207 -22.94 -7.55 9.42
CA THR A 207 -22.80 -7.72 10.88
C THR A 207 -23.08 -6.43 11.65
N LEU A 208 -22.69 -5.30 11.09
CA LEU A 208 -22.92 -3.98 11.68
C LEU A 208 -24.29 -3.38 11.30
N GLY A 209 -25.01 -3.99 10.37
CA GLY A 209 -26.24 -3.42 9.81
C GLY A 209 -26.02 -2.07 9.15
N THR A 210 -24.90 -1.86 8.45
CA THR A 210 -24.63 -0.65 7.65
C THR A 210 -24.61 -1.01 6.17
N GLU A 211 -24.90 -0.05 5.30
CA GLU A 211 -24.57 -0.15 3.88
C GLU A 211 -23.10 0.25 3.67
N ILE A 212 -22.37 -0.46 2.79
CA ILE A 212 -21.12 0.06 2.21
C ILE A 212 -21.39 0.38 0.75
N HIS A 213 -21.30 1.66 0.41
CA HIS A 213 -21.56 2.16 -0.92
C HIS A 213 -20.24 2.52 -1.61
N LEU A 214 -19.98 1.91 -2.78
CA LEU A 214 -18.81 2.20 -3.59
C LEU A 214 -19.15 3.27 -4.63
N LEU A 215 -18.45 4.39 -4.60
CA LEU A 215 -18.63 5.46 -5.57
C LEU A 215 -18.16 5.02 -6.96
N MET A 216 -18.91 5.42 -7.99
CA MET A 216 -18.45 5.28 -9.36
C MET A 216 -17.24 6.18 -9.61
N ALA A 217 -16.35 5.74 -10.51
CA ALA A 217 -15.18 6.56 -10.86
C ALA A 217 -15.64 7.92 -11.43
N ARG A 218 -15.11 9.02 -10.85
CA ARG A 218 -15.33 10.43 -11.24
C ARG A 218 -16.56 11.13 -10.62
N ASP A 219 -16.94 10.81 -9.39
CA ASP A 219 -17.81 11.69 -8.60
C ASP A 219 -17.04 12.98 -8.18
N PRO A 220 -17.40 14.18 -8.71
CA PRO A 220 -16.67 15.41 -8.45
C PRO A 220 -16.77 15.87 -6.98
N GLU A 221 -17.86 15.56 -6.28
CA GLU A 221 -18.11 16.07 -4.94
C GLU A 221 -17.27 15.35 -3.89
N SER A 222 -17.30 14.02 -3.91
CA SER A 222 -16.48 13.17 -3.04
C SER A 222 -15.00 13.49 -3.24
N LYS A 223 -14.57 13.65 -4.49
CA LYS A 223 -13.21 14.10 -4.84
C LYS A 223 -12.86 15.45 -4.20
N GLY A 224 -13.76 16.42 -4.23
CA GLY A 224 -13.55 17.73 -3.60
C GLY A 224 -13.47 17.69 -2.08
N MET A 225 -14.17 16.78 -1.40
CA MET A 225 -14.04 16.57 0.05
C MET A 225 -12.71 15.90 0.39
N VAL A 226 -12.33 14.84 -0.34
CA VAL A 226 -11.06 14.12 -0.18
C VAL A 226 -9.87 15.07 -0.37
N GLU A 227 -9.84 15.83 -1.46
CA GLU A 227 -8.73 16.76 -1.76
C GLU A 227 -8.58 17.83 -0.68
N ARG A 228 -9.70 18.41 -0.22
CA ARG A 228 -9.68 19.39 0.88
C ARG A 228 -9.17 18.76 2.18
N ARG A 229 -9.55 17.52 2.46
CA ARG A 229 -9.10 16.79 3.65
C ARG A 229 -7.60 16.50 3.59
N ASN A 230 -7.12 16.00 2.46
CA ASN A 230 -5.70 15.71 2.23
C ASN A 230 -4.85 16.97 2.38
N LYS A 231 -5.31 18.09 1.79
CA LYS A 231 -4.65 19.39 1.95
C LYS A 231 -4.62 19.82 3.42
N PHE A 232 -5.71 19.61 4.16
CA PHE A 232 -5.79 19.98 5.58
C PHE A 232 -4.82 19.18 6.46
N PHE A 233 -4.72 17.86 6.29
CA PHE A 233 -3.71 17.06 6.99
C PHE A 233 -2.30 17.56 6.68
N ARG A 234 -2.01 17.82 5.41
CA ARG A 234 -0.70 18.33 4.97
C ARG A 234 -0.37 19.69 5.56
N SER A 235 -1.33 20.61 5.63
CA SER A 235 -1.07 21.99 6.09
C SER A 235 -1.18 22.17 7.60
N SER A 236 -1.87 21.28 8.31
CA SER A 236 -2.28 21.53 9.70
C SER A 236 -1.90 20.42 10.68
N PHE A 237 -1.68 19.19 10.22
CA PHE A 237 -1.22 18.09 11.06
C PHE A 237 0.27 17.79 10.85
N MET A 238 0.78 17.80 9.62
CA MET A 238 2.19 17.45 9.39
C MET A 238 3.24 18.50 9.83
N PRO A 239 3.05 19.82 9.63
CA PRO A 239 4.15 20.76 9.79
C PRO A 239 4.76 20.73 11.20
N SER A 240 6.09 20.71 11.25
CA SER A 240 6.92 20.76 12.47
C SER A 240 6.72 19.60 13.46
N ARG A 241 6.07 18.50 13.04
CA ARG A 241 6.04 17.26 13.82
C ARG A 241 7.18 16.33 13.41
N GLN A 242 7.64 15.54 14.36
CA GLN A 242 8.52 14.41 14.12
C GLN A 242 7.83 13.18 14.67
N PHE A 243 8.01 12.05 14.01
CA PHE A 243 7.39 10.78 14.39
C PHE A 243 8.49 9.75 14.65
N ALA A 244 8.48 9.16 15.85
CA ALA A 244 9.40 8.10 16.22
C ALA A 244 8.95 6.73 15.68
N SER A 245 7.65 6.53 15.51
CA SER A 245 7.06 5.28 15.04
C SER A 245 5.63 5.51 14.51
N PRO A 246 5.00 4.50 13.88
CA PRO A 246 3.59 4.58 13.52
C PRO A 246 2.65 4.69 14.74
N MET A 247 3.07 4.18 15.91
CA MET A 247 2.33 4.33 17.16
C MET A 247 2.35 5.78 17.64
N ASP A 248 3.55 6.40 17.69
CA ASP A 248 3.70 7.82 18.05
C ASP A 248 2.92 8.72 17.07
N PHE A 249 2.89 8.37 15.79
CA PHE A 249 2.00 9.05 14.83
C PHE A 249 0.53 9.00 15.25
N ASN A 250 0.02 7.83 15.65
CA ASN A 250 -1.36 7.65 16.06
C ASN A 250 -1.67 8.37 17.39
N ASP A 251 -0.72 8.41 18.32
CA ASP A 251 -0.86 9.14 19.59
C ASP A 251 -0.97 10.65 19.32
N GLN A 252 -0.02 11.20 18.55
CA GLN A 252 -0.05 12.63 18.16
C GLN A 252 -1.29 12.99 17.33
N LEU A 253 -1.77 12.06 16.49
CA LEU A 253 -3.01 12.23 15.74
C LEU A 253 -4.22 12.30 16.67
N THR A 254 -4.29 11.39 17.64
CA THR A 254 -5.36 11.33 18.66
C THR A 254 -5.43 12.63 19.45
N ASP A 255 -4.29 13.18 19.88
CA ASP A 255 -4.22 14.46 20.60
C ASP A 255 -4.58 15.68 19.74
N TRP A 256 -4.37 15.59 18.43
CA TRP A 256 -4.67 16.68 17.51
C TRP A 256 -6.14 16.70 17.07
N LEU A 257 -6.79 15.54 16.93
CA LEU A 257 -8.16 15.41 16.42
C LEU A 257 -9.20 16.28 17.15
N PRO A 258 -9.21 16.42 18.50
CA PRO A 258 -10.14 17.32 19.19
C PRO A 258 -10.00 18.78 18.74
N ARG A 259 -8.77 19.29 18.65
CA ARG A 259 -8.49 20.66 18.16
C ARG A 259 -8.91 20.81 16.70
N ALA A 260 -8.64 19.79 15.89
CA ALA A 260 -9.02 19.80 14.49
C ALA A 260 -10.55 19.83 14.32
N ASN A 261 -11.31 19.08 15.11
CA ASN A 261 -12.77 19.05 15.09
C ASN A 261 -13.43 20.28 15.75
N ALA A 262 -12.68 21.05 16.54
CA ALA A 262 -13.11 22.34 17.10
C ALA A 262 -13.04 23.51 16.11
N ARG A 263 -12.51 23.31 14.90
CA ARG A 263 -12.41 24.38 13.91
C ARG A 263 -13.77 24.78 13.37
N HIS A 264 -13.98 26.07 13.14
CA HIS A 264 -15.21 26.53 12.50
C HIS A 264 -15.23 26.16 11.00
N SER A 265 -16.30 25.48 10.57
CA SER A 265 -16.53 25.14 9.16
C SER A 265 -17.40 26.20 8.50
N ARG A 266 -16.86 26.93 7.51
CA ARG A 266 -17.63 27.94 6.76
C ARG A 266 -18.82 27.36 6.00
N SER A 267 -18.68 26.16 5.42
CA SER A 267 -19.75 25.52 4.66
C SER A 267 -20.92 25.08 5.55
N ARG A 268 -20.63 24.69 6.81
CA ARG A 268 -21.64 24.26 7.79
C ARG A 268 -22.09 25.36 8.76
N ARG A 269 -21.36 26.48 8.79
CA ARG A 269 -21.56 27.60 9.74
C ARG A 269 -21.56 27.16 11.21
N ALA A 270 -20.77 26.14 11.53
CA ALA A 270 -20.64 25.56 12.86
C ALA A 270 -19.30 24.82 12.99
N ARG A 271 -18.92 24.44 14.22
CA ARG A 271 -17.78 23.54 14.43
C ARG A 271 -18.26 22.09 14.30
N PRO A 272 -17.51 21.19 13.64
CA PRO A 272 -17.86 19.78 13.58
C PRO A 272 -18.15 19.14 14.93
N MET A 273 -17.40 19.51 15.97
CA MET A 273 -17.63 19.02 17.34
C MET A 273 -18.97 19.46 17.94
N ASP A 274 -19.58 20.56 17.49
CA ASP A 274 -20.89 21.00 17.99
C ASP A 274 -22.03 20.27 17.28
N LEU A 275 -21.77 19.71 16.09
CA LEU A 275 -22.77 19.02 15.28
C LEU A 275 -22.79 17.50 15.50
N ILE A 276 -21.72 16.94 16.05
CA ILE A 276 -21.53 15.49 16.16
C ILE A 276 -22.54 14.83 17.10
N GLU A 277 -23.02 15.53 18.13
CA GLU A 277 -24.01 14.96 19.06
C GLU A 277 -25.33 14.66 18.35
N ARG A 278 -25.87 15.64 17.61
CA ARG A 278 -27.05 15.47 16.77
C ARG A 278 -26.86 14.37 15.72
N ASP A 279 -25.66 14.29 15.17
CA ASP A 279 -25.31 13.30 14.16
C ASP A 279 -25.30 11.88 14.73
N ARG A 280 -24.62 11.68 15.86
CA ARG A 280 -24.54 10.39 16.58
C ARG A 280 -25.90 9.95 17.09
N ALA A 281 -26.74 10.87 17.56
CA ALA A 281 -28.09 10.56 18.01
C ALA A 281 -28.99 9.97 16.90
N ALA A 282 -28.67 10.23 15.63
CA ALA A 282 -29.36 9.66 14.47
C ALA A 282 -28.68 8.40 13.89
N MET A 283 -27.55 7.98 14.47
CA MET A 283 -26.84 6.75 14.09
C MET A 283 -27.36 5.55 14.89
N ARG A 284 -27.00 4.35 14.44
CA ARG A 284 -27.36 3.10 15.12
C ARG A 284 -26.38 2.84 16.27
N PRO A 285 -26.80 2.18 17.36
CA PRO A 285 -25.86 1.67 18.35
C PRO A 285 -24.93 0.64 17.72
N LEU A 286 -23.75 0.44 18.31
CA LEU A 286 -22.85 -0.63 17.91
C LEU A 286 -23.53 -2.00 18.06
N SER A 287 -23.31 -2.87 17.08
CA SER A 287 -23.74 -4.27 17.16
C SER A 287 -23.01 -4.95 18.33
N PRO A 288 -23.72 -5.74 19.16
CA PRO A 288 -23.08 -6.51 20.24
C PRO A 288 -22.15 -7.59 19.68
N VAL A 289 -22.34 -8.00 18.43
CA VAL A 289 -21.48 -8.95 17.73
C VAL A 289 -20.41 -8.18 16.96
N ALA A 290 -19.14 -8.43 17.27
CA ALA A 290 -18.03 -7.84 16.54
C ALA A 290 -17.93 -8.45 15.12
N PRO A 291 -17.77 -7.64 14.07
CA PRO A 291 -17.51 -8.16 12.73
C PRO A 291 -16.14 -8.86 12.70
N ASP A 292 -16.01 -9.90 11.89
CA ASP A 292 -14.72 -10.54 11.65
C ASP A 292 -13.88 -9.67 10.72
N VAL A 293 -12.76 -9.17 11.25
CA VAL A 293 -11.85 -8.24 10.56
C VAL A 293 -10.43 -8.75 10.49
N LEU A 294 -10.17 -9.94 11.05
CA LEU A 294 -8.82 -10.48 11.17
C LEU A 294 -8.36 -11.06 9.84
N PHE A 295 -7.08 -10.91 9.54
CA PHE A 295 -6.44 -11.80 8.59
C PHE A 295 -6.47 -13.20 9.18
N ARG A 296 -6.74 -14.23 8.36
CA ARG A 296 -6.75 -15.63 8.75
C ARG A 296 -5.98 -16.47 7.75
N ASN A 297 -5.20 -17.42 8.25
CA ASN A 297 -4.51 -18.41 7.45
C ASN A 297 -4.28 -19.68 8.27
N THR A 298 -4.50 -20.85 7.69
CA THR A 298 -4.20 -22.13 8.34
C THR A 298 -3.03 -22.77 7.63
N VAL A 299 -1.96 -23.09 8.37
CA VAL A 299 -0.70 -23.59 7.81
C VAL A 299 -0.23 -24.79 8.61
N ARG A 300 0.27 -25.82 7.91
CA ARG A 300 1.04 -26.88 8.58
C ARG A 300 2.41 -26.32 8.92
N LEU A 301 2.73 -26.20 10.21
CA LEU A 301 3.95 -25.53 10.66
C LEU A 301 5.18 -26.24 10.06
N PRO A 302 6.01 -25.54 9.29
CA PRO A 302 7.22 -26.11 8.71
C PRO A 302 8.26 -26.47 9.77
N TRP A 303 9.28 -27.23 9.36
CA TRP A 303 10.34 -27.73 10.25
C TRP A 303 11.19 -26.62 10.87
N ASP A 304 11.26 -25.46 10.22
CA ASP A 304 11.96 -24.27 10.70
C ASP A 304 11.11 -23.47 11.70
N TYR A 305 9.89 -23.91 12.04
CA TYR A 305 8.97 -23.33 13.03
C TYR A 305 8.56 -21.86 12.77
N TYR A 306 8.58 -21.39 11.51
CA TYR A 306 8.09 -20.04 11.15
C TYR A 306 6.79 -20.06 10.33
N VAL A 307 5.94 -19.05 10.55
CA VAL A 307 4.78 -18.76 9.69
C VAL A 307 4.95 -17.40 9.00
N ARG A 308 4.55 -17.30 7.73
CA ARG A 308 4.56 -16.05 6.98
C ARG A 308 3.24 -15.31 7.13
N VAL A 309 3.29 -14.08 7.62
CA VAL A 309 2.13 -13.22 7.87
C VAL A 309 2.44 -11.81 7.35
N LEU A 310 1.63 -11.32 6.41
CA LEU A 310 1.65 -9.93 5.95
C LEU A 310 3.07 -9.39 5.62
N SER A 311 3.88 -10.22 4.93
CA SER A 311 5.29 -10.03 4.52
C SER A 311 6.40 -10.39 5.53
N ASN A 312 6.07 -10.63 6.79
CA ASN A 312 7.04 -11.01 7.82
C ASN A 312 6.95 -12.50 8.16
N GLY A 313 8.05 -13.08 8.64
CA GLY A 313 8.08 -14.42 9.25
C GLY A 313 8.02 -14.29 10.77
N TYR A 314 7.15 -15.05 11.43
CA TYR A 314 7.05 -15.10 12.88
C TYR A 314 7.29 -16.51 13.36
N SER A 315 8.20 -16.68 14.33
CA SER A 315 8.43 -17.97 14.96
C SER A 315 7.19 -18.45 15.72
N VAL A 316 6.98 -19.76 15.76
CA VAL A 316 5.93 -20.43 16.53
C VAL A 316 6.58 -21.46 17.43
N ALA A 317 5.94 -21.79 18.55
CA ALA A 317 6.44 -22.82 19.47
C ALA A 317 6.85 -24.10 18.70
N PRO A 318 8.13 -24.50 18.75
CA PRO A 318 8.66 -25.65 18.01
C PRO A 318 7.95 -26.98 18.29
N ALA A 319 7.33 -27.17 19.46
CA ALA A 319 6.47 -28.33 19.73
C ALA A 319 5.31 -28.50 18.74
N MET A 320 4.94 -27.45 17.99
CA MET A 320 3.91 -27.48 16.95
C MET A 320 4.45 -27.85 15.56
N ILE A 321 5.75 -28.13 15.39
CA ILE A 321 6.32 -28.51 14.09
C ILE A 321 5.53 -29.69 13.49
N GLY A 322 5.13 -29.54 12.23
CA GLY A 322 4.31 -30.53 11.52
C GLY A 322 2.84 -30.56 11.94
N ARG A 323 2.35 -29.70 12.82
CA ARG A 323 0.92 -29.60 13.16
C ARG A 323 0.24 -28.51 12.33
N LEU A 324 -1.08 -28.61 12.14
CA LEU A 324 -1.88 -27.54 11.53
C LEU A 324 -2.13 -26.45 12.57
N VAL A 325 -1.73 -25.23 12.29
CA VAL A 325 -1.95 -24.07 13.15
C VAL A 325 -2.77 -23.01 12.43
N ASP A 326 -3.67 -22.36 13.17
CA ASP A 326 -4.49 -21.26 12.70
C ASP A 326 -3.84 -19.93 13.10
N VAL A 327 -3.45 -19.16 12.11
CA VAL A 327 -2.82 -17.86 12.25
C VAL A 327 -3.84 -16.77 12.03
N THR A 328 -3.93 -15.85 12.98
CA THR A 328 -4.76 -14.65 12.87
C THR A 328 -3.92 -13.39 13.06
N ALA A 329 -4.24 -12.33 12.33
CA ALA A 329 -3.58 -11.03 12.54
C ALA A 329 -4.61 -9.90 12.62
N SER A 330 -4.48 -9.10 13.69
CA SER A 330 -5.21 -7.86 13.91
C SER A 330 -4.38 -6.66 13.41
N LEU A 331 -4.75 -5.44 13.81
CA LEU A 331 -3.93 -4.25 13.53
C LEU A 331 -2.60 -4.27 14.29
N ASP A 332 -2.58 -4.87 15.49
CA ASP A 332 -1.48 -4.70 16.45
C ASP A 332 -0.85 -6.04 16.87
N THR A 333 -1.53 -7.16 16.64
CA THR A 333 -1.11 -8.46 17.15
C THR A 333 -1.29 -9.59 16.13
N ILE A 334 -0.43 -10.59 16.24
CA ILE A 334 -0.50 -11.85 15.51
C ILE A 334 -0.65 -12.96 16.53
N ASN A 335 -1.66 -13.80 16.36
CA ASN A 335 -1.91 -14.93 17.23
C ASN A 335 -1.90 -16.22 16.42
N VAL A 336 -1.22 -17.23 16.94
CA VAL A 336 -1.16 -18.58 16.37
C VAL A 336 -1.84 -19.52 17.36
N THR A 337 -2.85 -20.23 16.89
CA THR A 337 -3.63 -21.17 17.71
C THR A 337 -3.57 -22.57 17.12
N HIS A 338 -3.74 -23.58 17.97
CA HIS A 338 -3.85 -24.98 17.57
C HIS A 338 -5.05 -25.58 18.30
N ASN A 339 -6.04 -26.10 17.56
CA ASN A 339 -7.31 -26.58 18.12
C ASN A 339 -8.00 -25.55 19.04
N GLY A 340 -7.97 -24.27 18.67
CA GLY A 340 -8.57 -23.18 19.44
C GLY A 340 -7.78 -22.71 20.66
N VAL A 341 -6.66 -23.36 21.00
CA VAL A 341 -5.77 -22.93 22.10
C VAL A 341 -4.67 -22.03 21.55
N ASN A 342 -4.44 -20.88 22.17
CA ASN A 342 -3.33 -20.00 21.80
C ASN A 342 -1.99 -20.64 22.14
N VAL A 343 -1.13 -20.74 21.12
CA VAL A 343 0.22 -21.31 21.22
C VAL A 343 1.26 -20.19 21.30
N THR A 344 1.08 -19.14 20.50
CA THR A 344 2.07 -18.07 20.34
C THR A 344 1.37 -16.77 19.97
N SER A 345 1.80 -15.67 20.60
CA SER A 345 1.39 -14.31 20.26
C SER A 345 2.61 -13.44 19.99
N HIS A 346 2.54 -12.62 18.94
CA HIS A 346 3.54 -11.60 18.61
C HIS A 346 2.88 -10.23 18.48
N GLU A 347 3.62 -9.18 18.82
CA GLU A 347 3.30 -7.84 18.34
C GLU A 347 3.45 -7.81 16.80
N ARG A 348 2.58 -7.06 16.14
CA ARG A 348 2.62 -6.93 14.69
C ARG A 348 3.63 -5.86 14.28
N GLU A 349 4.65 -6.29 13.55
CA GLU A 349 5.63 -5.38 12.97
C GLU A 349 5.08 -4.61 11.76
N TRP A 350 5.44 -3.32 11.68
CA TRP A 350 5.09 -2.43 10.58
C TRP A 350 6.12 -2.47 9.45
N ALA A 351 7.39 -2.65 9.79
CA ALA A 351 8.45 -2.96 8.85
C ALA A 351 8.19 -4.30 8.14
N ARG A 352 8.81 -4.48 6.96
CA ARG A 352 8.53 -5.61 6.06
C ARG A 352 9.73 -6.53 5.88
N ALA A 353 9.45 -7.75 5.40
CA ALA A 353 10.44 -8.78 5.12
C ALA A 353 11.31 -9.15 6.33
N LEU A 354 10.77 -9.00 7.54
CA LEU A 354 11.45 -9.37 8.77
C LEU A 354 11.28 -10.85 9.10
N THR A 355 12.17 -11.34 9.95
CA THR A 355 12.03 -12.61 10.67
C THR A 355 12.02 -12.28 12.16
N VAL A 356 10.85 -12.37 12.78
CA VAL A 356 10.62 -12.10 14.19
C VAL A 356 10.70 -13.41 14.95
N THR A 357 11.69 -13.51 15.83
CA THR A 357 12.00 -14.74 16.56
C THR A 357 11.84 -14.51 18.05
N ASP A 358 10.99 -15.30 18.68
CA ASP A 358 10.91 -15.36 20.15
C ASP A 358 12.13 -16.13 20.67
N PRO A 359 12.93 -15.56 21.57
CA PRO A 359 14.06 -16.25 22.18
C PRO A 359 13.69 -17.58 22.85
N ASN A 360 12.47 -17.71 23.41
CA ASN A 360 12.00 -18.93 24.01
C ASN A 360 11.80 -20.04 22.98
N HIS A 361 11.35 -19.71 21.77
CA HIS A 361 11.24 -20.69 20.69
C HIS A 361 12.62 -21.19 20.25
N VAL A 362 13.64 -20.33 20.25
CA VAL A 362 15.02 -20.76 19.95
C VAL A 362 15.50 -21.75 21.00
N ALA A 363 15.30 -21.44 22.28
CA ALA A 363 15.68 -22.32 23.39
C ALA A 363 14.95 -23.67 23.33
N GLU A 364 13.65 -23.66 23.04
CA GLU A 364 12.85 -24.88 22.87
C GLU A 364 13.33 -25.72 21.66
N ALA A 365 13.60 -25.07 20.53
CA ALA A 365 14.11 -25.73 19.33
C ALA A 365 15.47 -26.40 19.58
N ASP A 366 16.34 -25.78 20.39
CA ASP A 366 17.62 -26.35 20.78
C ASP A 366 17.47 -27.61 21.64
N VAL A 367 16.52 -27.62 22.58
CA VAL A 367 16.19 -28.81 23.38
C VAL A 367 15.70 -29.95 22.47
N LEU A 368 14.72 -29.67 21.61
CA LEU A 368 14.18 -30.67 20.67
C LEU A 368 15.25 -31.20 19.72
N ARG A 369 16.16 -30.35 19.25
CA ARG A 369 17.28 -30.76 18.38
C ARG A 369 18.26 -31.69 19.10
N ARG A 370 18.57 -31.41 20.37
CA ARG A 370 19.42 -32.30 21.20
C ARG A 370 18.75 -33.65 21.44
N GLN A 371 17.45 -33.66 21.75
CA GLN A 371 16.67 -34.90 21.90
C GLN A 371 16.64 -35.73 20.61
N PHE A 372 16.42 -35.08 19.46
CA PHE A 372 16.46 -35.76 18.16
C PHE A 372 17.83 -36.37 17.87
N GLN A 373 18.91 -35.64 18.16
CA GLN A 373 20.28 -36.14 18.00
C GLN A 373 20.61 -37.29 18.95
N SER A 374 20.09 -37.31 20.18
CA SER A 374 20.31 -38.43 21.11
C SER A 374 19.63 -39.71 20.63
N VAL A 375 18.39 -39.63 20.13
CA VAL A 375 17.69 -40.78 19.53
C VAL A 375 18.47 -41.31 18.33
N LYS A 376 18.89 -40.43 17.41
CA LYS A 376 19.66 -40.84 16.23
C LYS A 376 21.02 -41.48 16.58
N ARG A 377 21.64 -41.09 17.69
CA ARG A 377 22.89 -41.72 18.18
C ARG A 377 22.63 -43.11 18.75
N GLN A 378 21.51 -43.32 19.44
CA GLN A 378 21.11 -44.62 19.97
C GLN A 378 20.74 -45.60 18.84
N ASP A 379 20.07 -45.11 17.79
CA ASP A 379 19.69 -45.92 16.62
C ASP A 379 20.84 -46.12 15.61
N ARG A 380 22.04 -45.59 15.87
CA ARG A 380 23.18 -45.83 14.99
C ARG A 380 23.61 -47.29 15.20
N PRO A 381 23.49 -48.19 14.21
CA PRO A 381 23.96 -49.55 14.38
C PRO A 381 25.45 -49.47 14.74
N LEU A 382 25.82 -50.05 15.88
CA LEU A 382 27.21 -50.35 16.17
C LEU A 382 27.74 -51.06 14.93
N SER A 383 28.78 -50.51 14.31
CA SER A 383 29.51 -51.21 13.27
C SER A 383 29.84 -52.59 13.84
N LYS A 384 29.12 -53.62 13.39
CA LYS A 384 29.58 -54.99 13.55
C LYS A 384 30.95 -54.96 12.90
N VAL A 385 32.00 -54.99 13.69
CA VAL A 385 33.30 -55.45 13.21
C VAL A 385 32.98 -56.83 12.68
N ALA A 386 32.80 -56.92 11.36
CA ALA A 386 32.67 -58.20 10.70
C ALA A 386 34.01 -58.86 10.95
N PHE A 387 34.07 -59.76 11.94
CA PHE A 387 35.00 -60.85 11.85
C PHE A 387 34.60 -61.59 10.57
N VAL A 388 35.26 -61.23 9.47
CA VAL A 388 35.26 -62.04 8.27
C VAL A 388 35.98 -63.31 8.71
N GLU A 389 35.22 -64.36 9.00
CA GLU A 389 35.78 -65.71 8.99
C GLU A 389 36.38 -65.88 7.59
N THR A 390 37.71 -65.80 7.50
CA THR A 390 38.43 -66.16 6.28
C THR A 390 38.08 -67.63 6.01
N ALA A 391 37.27 -67.86 4.97
CA ALA A 391 36.95 -69.20 4.52
C ALA A 391 38.26 -69.96 4.28
N ASN A 392 38.39 -71.14 4.89
CA ASN A 392 39.55 -72.01 4.70
C ASN A 392 39.66 -72.35 3.21
N LEU A 393 40.75 -71.90 2.56
CA LEU A 393 41.00 -72.09 1.12
C LEU A 393 41.01 -73.56 0.71
N ALA A 394 41.26 -74.50 1.64
CA ALA A 394 41.17 -75.94 1.39
C ALA A 394 39.76 -76.40 0.92
N SER A 395 38.73 -75.59 1.19
CA SER A 395 37.37 -75.85 0.71
C SER A 395 37.25 -75.72 -0.81
N TYR A 396 38.09 -74.89 -1.44
CA TYR A 396 38.16 -74.76 -2.89
C TYR A 396 38.91 -75.94 -3.53
N ASP A 397 40.00 -76.40 -2.91
CA ASP A 397 40.77 -77.54 -3.41
C ASP A 397 39.92 -78.81 -3.50
N THR A 398 39.04 -79.00 -2.52
CA THR A 398 38.08 -80.12 -2.49
C THR A 398 36.99 -79.99 -3.56
N LEU A 399 36.56 -78.75 -3.87
CA LEU A 399 35.48 -78.49 -4.84
C LEU A 399 35.96 -78.58 -6.29
N PHE A 400 37.24 -78.29 -6.54
CA PHE A 400 37.86 -78.32 -7.87
C PHE A 400 38.73 -79.56 -8.12
N GLY A 401 38.79 -80.50 -7.17
CA GLY A 401 39.49 -81.78 -7.34
C GLY A 401 40.97 -81.63 -7.62
N VAL A 402 41.64 -80.65 -7.00
CA VAL A 402 43.07 -80.42 -7.18
C VAL A 402 43.82 -81.43 -6.30
N ASP A 403 44.29 -82.51 -6.93
CA ASP A 403 45.15 -83.50 -6.28
C ASP A 403 46.58 -82.94 -6.23
N MET A 404 46.95 -82.36 -5.09
CA MET A 404 48.33 -81.94 -4.83
C MET A 404 49.14 -83.15 -4.35
N SER A 405 49.27 -84.18 -5.19
CA SER A 405 50.20 -85.29 -4.96
C SER A 405 51.62 -84.81 -5.32
N PRO A 406 52.57 -84.75 -4.37
CA PRO A 406 53.95 -84.40 -4.69
C PRO A 406 54.73 -85.66 -5.04
N ASP A 407 54.63 -86.13 -6.28
CA ASP A 407 55.73 -86.90 -6.89
C ASP A 407 56.72 -85.90 -7.49
N LEU A 408 57.50 -85.28 -6.62
CA LEU A 408 58.77 -84.67 -6.99
C LEU A 408 59.86 -85.61 -6.49
N THR A 409 60.29 -86.51 -7.37
CA THR A 409 61.51 -87.29 -7.25
C THR A 409 62.69 -86.40 -6.86
N ASP A 410 63.36 -86.78 -5.78
CA ASP A 410 64.68 -86.28 -5.39
C ASP A 410 65.64 -86.41 -6.59
N MET A 411 66.26 -85.29 -6.97
CA MET A 411 67.52 -85.33 -7.71
C MET A 411 68.66 -85.06 -6.72
N ASP A 412 69.41 -86.13 -6.47
CA ASP A 412 70.60 -86.18 -5.64
C ASP A 412 71.65 -85.11 -6.01
N VAL A 413 72.16 -84.46 -4.98
CA VAL A 413 73.41 -83.70 -5.00
C VAL A 413 74.54 -84.66 -4.67
N PHE A 414 75.45 -84.93 -5.62
CA PHE A 414 76.75 -85.49 -5.28
C PHE A 414 77.68 -84.37 -4.76
N SER A 415 78.33 -84.72 -3.66
CA SER A 415 79.34 -84.01 -2.85
C SER A 415 80.51 -83.41 -3.59
#